data_AF-A0A9E4NMG4-F1
#
_entry.id   AF-A0A9E4NMG4-F1
#
_cell.length_a   1.000
_cell.length_b   1.000
_cell.length_c   1.000
_cell.angle_alpha   90.00
_cell.angle_beta   90.00
_cell.angle_gamma   90.00
#
_symmetry.space_group_name_H-M   'P 1'
#
loop_
_entity.id
_entity.type
_entity.pdbx_description
1 polymer ?
#
loop_
_entity_poly.entity_id
_entity_poly.type
_entity_poly.pdbx_seq_one_letter_code
_entity_poly.pdbx_strand_id
1 'polypeptide(L)'
;MKKIAILASLLVSLGLYGTAAFAEITGTSHDLTSNTTLLTNAGNTEICAYCHTPHDASTTNTTTPLWNHEDTQATYTMYSSPSLDMTIAGSPAGVSLACLSCHDGTVAADQLLNFPSGVNAGQGIFSLGNSLGTDLSNDHPISLTYNAAQDVDFVAPVNSQVNGLQLFGAGGDQVECGTCHSVHDNTNEPFLRMSNAGSALCLACHVK
;
A
#
# COMPACT_ATOMS: atom_id res chain seq x y z
N MET A 1 55.32 -8.26 26.39
CA MET A 1 54.00 -8.91 26.14
C MET A 1 52.85 -8.08 26.74
N LYS A 2 52.67 -6.81 26.34
CA LYS A 2 51.56 -5.95 26.86
C LYS A 2 51.04 -4.93 25.82
N LYS A 3 51.50 -5.00 24.57
CA LYS A 3 51.18 -3.98 23.54
C LYS A 3 50.31 -4.50 22.38
N ILE A 4 49.94 -5.78 22.37
CA ILE A 4 49.19 -6.40 21.26
C ILE A 4 47.68 -6.48 21.56
N ALA A 5 47.25 -6.33 22.82
CA ALA A 5 45.85 -6.49 23.21
C ALA A 5 44.96 -5.26 22.96
N ILE A 6 45.51 -4.11 22.55
CA ILE A 6 44.71 -2.86 22.39
C ILE A 6 44.22 -2.67 20.94
N LEU A 7 44.78 -3.38 19.96
CA LEU A 7 44.33 -3.26 18.56
C LEU A 7 43.12 -4.16 18.20
N ALA A 8 42.78 -5.14 19.04
CA ALA A 8 41.65 -6.03 18.77
C ALA A 8 40.29 -5.42 19.15
N SER A 9 40.27 -4.36 19.97
CA SER A 9 39.03 -3.74 20.47
C SER A 9 38.50 -2.60 19.59
N LEU A 10 39.27 -2.12 18.61
CA LEU A 10 38.84 -1.05 17.69
C LEU A 10 38.29 -1.54 16.35
N LEU A 11 38.42 -2.83 16.04
CA LEU A 11 37.98 -3.41 14.76
C LEU A 11 36.60 -4.08 14.81
N VAL A 12 35.96 -4.16 15.98
CA VAL A 12 34.64 -4.78 16.15
C VAL A 12 33.50 -3.75 16.12
N SER A 13 33.79 -2.45 16.11
CA SER A 13 32.78 -1.39 16.10
C SER A 13 32.38 -0.86 14.71
N LEU A 14 32.83 -1.49 13.62
CA LEU A 14 32.63 -0.99 12.24
C LEU A 14 31.57 -1.77 11.44
N GLY A 15 30.61 -2.41 12.10
CA GLY A 15 29.74 -3.42 11.47
C GLY A 15 28.23 -3.20 11.55
N LEU A 16 27.74 -2.06 12.03
CA LEU A 16 26.31 -1.73 11.95
C LEU A 16 26.12 -0.30 11.42
N TYR A 17 26.51 -0.09 10.16
CA TYR A 17 25.79 0.88 9.35
C TYR A 17 24.49 0.20 8.94
N GLY A 18 23.48 0.24 9.82
CA GLY A 18 22.12 0.03 9.37
C GLY A 18 21.85 1.09 8.33
N THR A 19 21.70 0.70 7.07
CA THR A 19 21.10 1.58 6.08
C THR A 19 19.74 1.96 6.66
N ALA A 20 19.57 3.20 7.07
CA ALA A 20 18.24 3.71 7.32
C ALA A 20 17.51 3.58 5.99
N ALA A 21 16.68 2.56 5.86
CA ALA A 21 15.69 2.49 4.80
C ALA A 21 14.65 3.55 5.17
N PHE A 22 14.91 4.78 4.77
CA PHE A 22 13.86 5.78 4.75
C PHE A 22 12.84 5.27 3.73
N ALA A 23 11.58 5.13 4.15
CA ALA A 23 10.48 4.99 3.22
C ALA A 23 10.43 6.30 2.42
N GLU A 24 11.12 6.32 1.29
CA GLU A 24 11.30 7.51 0.46
C GLU A 24 10.06 7.67 -0.41
N ILE A 25 8.98 8.15 0.21
CA ILE A 25 7.79 8.61 -0.50
C ILE A 25 7.89 10.11 -0.84
N THR A 26 9.00 10.76 -0.48
CA THR A 26 9.25 12.17 -0.81
C THR A 26 9.25 12.40 -2.32
N GLY A 27 8.57 13.44 -2.78
CA GLY A 27 8.44 13.79 -4.19
C GLY A 27 7.54 12.86 -5.03
N THR A 28 6.96 11.83 -4.42
CA THR A 28 6.00 10.94 -5.09
C THR A 28 4.59 11.53 -5.09
N SER A 29 3.64 10.90 -5.79
CA SER A 29 2.22 11.28 -5.71
C SER A 29 1.61 11.15 -4.32
N HIS A 30 2.21 10.35 -3.43
CA HIS A 30 1.79 10.21 -2.03
C HIS A 30 2.61 11.10 -1.08
N ASP A 31 3.51 11.96 -1.59
CA ASP A 31 4.07 13.06 -0.80
C ASP A 31 3.06 14.20 -0.72
N LEU A 32 2.27 14.20 0.34
CA LEU A 32 1.23 15.20 0.54
C LEU A 32 1.72 16.43 1.32
N THR A 33 2.99 16.47 1.74
CA THR A 33 3.55 17.58 2.55
C THR A 33 3.62 18.91 1.79
N SER A 34 3.77 18.85 0.47
CA SER A 34 3.82 20.02 -0.41
C SER A 34 2.53 20.25 -1.21
N ASN A 35 1.47 19.47 -0.97
CA ASN A 35 0.22 19.58 -1.71
C ASN A 35 -0.59 20.79 -1.21
N THR A 36 -0.43 21.95 -1.87
CA THR A 36 -1.09 23.21 -1.50
C THR A 36 -2.60 23.19 -1.66
N THR A 37 -3.15 22.21 -2.39
CA THR A 37 -4.60 22.01 -2.48
C THR A 37 -5.13 21.37 -1.19
N LEU A 38 -4.44 20.36 -0.62
CA LEU A 38 -4.83 19.74 0.66
C LEU A 38 -4.56 20.62 1.88
N LEU A 39 -3.59 21.54 1.80
CA LEU A 39 -3.04 22.23 2.96
C LEU A 39 -3.14 23.75 2.81
N THR A 40 -3.85 24.39 3.73
CA THR A 40 -3.82 25.85 3.90
C THR A 40 -2.49 26.36 4.47
N ASN A 41 -1.69 25.48 5.09
CA ASN A 41 -0.32 25.76 5.52
C ASN A 41 0.65 24.74 4.89
N ALA A 42 1.20 25.10 3.73
CA ALA A 42 2.37 24.42 3.18
C ALA A 42 3.55 24.62 4.14
N GLY A 43 4.03 23.54 4.78
CA GLY A 43 5.12 23.63 5.76
C GLY A 43 5.17 22.53 6.82
N ASN A 44 4.16 21.66 6.89
CA ASN A 44 4.23 20.46 7.69
C ASN A 44 5.17 19.41 7.05
N THR A 45 6.09 18.85 7.82
CA THR A 45 7.06 17.82 7.39
C THR A 45 6.62 16.39 7.74
N GLU A 46 5.46 16.20 8.37
CA GLU A 46 4.94 14.91 8.83
C GLU A 46 4.34 14.10 7.65
N ILE A 47 5.20 13.61 6.74
CA ILE A 47 4.80 12.93 5.51
C ILE A 47 3.94 11.67 5.72
N CYS A 48 4.15 10.95 6.83
CA CYS A 48 3.36 9.77 7.15
C CYS A 48 1.99 10.11 7.75
N ALA A 49 1.78 11.35 8.23
CA ALA A 49 0.56 11.71 8.95
C ALA A 49 -0.70 11.69 8.08
N TYR A 50 -0.56 11.66 6.75
CA TYR A 50 -1.69 11.53 5.83
C TYR A 50 -2.22 10.09 5.72
N CYS A 51 -1.47 9.12 6.24
CA CYS A 51 -1.83 7.70 6.22
C CYS A 51 -1.86 7.10 7.62
N HIS A 52 -0.99 7.57 8.51
CA HIS A 52 -0.75 6.98 9.82
C HIS A 52 -0.83 8.01 10.96
N THR A 53 -1.40 7.64 12.09
CA THR A 53 -1.46 8.46 13.31
C THR A 53 -1.06 7.62 14.53
N PRO A 54 -0.16 8.10 15.40
CA PRO A 54 0.21 7.37 16.59
C PRO A 54 -0.96 7.06 17.52
N HIS A 55 -1.99 7.91 17.55
CA HIS A 55 -3.12 7.86 18.48
C HIS A 55 -4.43 8.09 17.72
N ASP A 56 -5.53 7.54 18.25
CA ASP A 56 -6.88 7.73 17.68
C ASP A 56 -6.99 7.37 16.18
N ALA A 57 -6.26 6.32 15.79
CA ALA A 57 -6.35 5.72 14.46
C ALA A 57 -7.72 5.07 14.23
N SER A 58 -8.03 4.78 12.95
CA SER A 58 -9.24 4.06 12.58
C SER A 58 -9.37 2.76 13.36
N THR A 59 -10.58 2.52 13.87
CA THR A 59 -10.95 1.28 14.55
C THR A 59 -11.61 0.26 13.61
N THR A 60 -11.96 0.69 12.40
CA THR A 60 -12.60 -0.11 11.36
C THR A 60 -11.59 -0.67 10.36
N ASN A 61 -10.56 0.09 10.00
CA ASN A 61 -9.45 -0.38 9.16
C ASN A 61 -8.36 -1.02 10.01
N THR A 62 -8.61 -2.27 10.39
CA THR A 62 -7.71 -3.03 11.28
C THR A 62 -6.54 -3.70 10.55
N THR A 63 -6.52 -3.66 9.22
CA THR A 63 -5.48 -4.30 8.41
C THR A 63 -4.35 -3.35 8.00
N THR A 64 -4.59 -2.04 8.13
CA THR A 64 -3.58 -1.00 7.92
C THR A 64 -3.19 -0.41 9.26
N PRO A 65 -1.95 -0.60 9.73
CA PRO A 65 -1.55 -0.12 11.06
C PRO A 65 -1.75 1.38 11.19
N LEU A 66 -2.33 1.80 12.31
CA LEU A 66 -2.42 3.22 12.68
C LEU A 66 -3.13 4.09 11.63
N TRP A 67 -4.06 3.54 10.84
CA TRP A 67 -4.70 4.25 9.74
C TRP A 67 -5.32 5.60 10.14
N ASN A 68 -4.97 6.67 9.44
CA ASN A 68 -5.33 8.05 9.78
C ASN A 68 -6.22 8.74 8.76
N HIS A 69 -7.15 8.01 8.16
CA HIS A 69 -8.11 8.56 7.21
C HIS A 69 -9.50 8.02 7.53
N GLU A 70 -10.54 8.80 7.24
CA GLU A 70 -11.91 8.32 7.29
C GLU A 70 -12.07 7.14 6.31
N ASP A 71 -12.62 6.03 6.80
CA ASP A 71 -12.81 4.86 5.97
C ASP A 71 -13.99 5.06 5.02
N THR A 72 -13.84 4.55 3.80
CA THR A 72 -14.94 4.48 2.86
C THR A 72 -16.09 3.62 3.38
N GLN A 73 -17.32 4.11 3.18
CA GLN A 73 -18.56 3.37 3.41
C GLN A 73 -19.26 3.05 2.08
N ALA A 74 -18.54 3.17 0.96
CA ALA A 74 -19.09 2.93 -0.36
C ALA A 74 -19.43 1.46 -0.59
N THR A 75 -20.41 1.23 -1.46
CA THR A 75 -20.70 -0.08 -2.03
C THR A 75 -20.05 -0.18 -3.39
N TYR A 76 -19.41 -1.30 -3.70
CA TYR A 76 -18.63 -1.49 -4.92
C TYR A 76 -19.26 -2.51 -5.87
N THR A 77 -19.09 -2.28 -7.16
CA THR A 77 -19.23 -3.33 -8.18
C THR A 77 -17.89 -4.04 -8.30
N MET A 78 -17.82 -5.29 -7.84
CA MET A 78 -16.60 -6.08 -7.90
C MET A 78 -16.38 -6.70 -9.30
N TYR A 79 -15.12 -7.00 -9.62
CA TYR A 79 -14.77 -7.76 -10.80
C TYR A 79 -15.56 -9.09 -10.89
N SER A 80 -16.07 -9.38 -12.08
CA SER A 80 -16.75 -10.63 -12.40
C SER A 80 -16.52 -10.97 -13.87
N SER A 81 -16.16 -12.23 -14.12
CA SER A 81 -15.99 -12.74 -15.48
C SER A 81 -16.47 -14.19 -15.55
N PRO A 82 -17.10 -14.62 -16.67
CA PRO A 82 -17.42 -16.03 -16.90
C PRO A 82 -16.19 -16.95 -16.94
N SER A 83 -14.99 -16.40 -17.15
CA SER A 83 -13.72 -17.14 -17.21
C SER A 83 -12.94 -17.09 -15.89
N LEU A 84 -13.56 -16.65 -14.80
CA LEU A 84 -12.94 -16.58 -13.49
C LEU A 84 -13.21 -17.88 -12.72
N ASP A 85 -12.17 -18.66 -12.45
CA ASP A 85 -12.27 -19.88 -11.64
C ASP A 85 -12.08 -19.64 -10.14
N MET A 86 -11.41 -18.54 -9.77
CA MET A 86 -11.13 -18.18 -8.37
C MET A 86 -12.27 -17.37 -7.73
N THR A 87 -12.32 -17.34 -6.40
CA THR A 87 -13.37 -16.64 -5.66
C THR A 87 -12.98 -15.19 -5.37
N ILE A 88 -13.89 -14.25 -5.65
CA ILE A 88 -13.78 -12.83 -5.29
C ILE A 88 -14.82 -12.52 -4.21
N ALA A 89 -14.42 -11.79 -3.17
CA ALA A 89 -15.33 -11.33 -2.14
C ALA A 89 -16.35 -10.32 -2.71
N GLY A 90 -17.55 -10.26 -2.13
CA GLY A 90 -18.62 -9.36 -2.59
C GLY A 90 -18.36 -7.87 -2.35
N SER A 91 -17.29 -7.53 -1.65
CA SER A 91 -16.83 -6.16 -1.37
C SER A 91 -15.32 -6.15 -1.18
N PRO A 92 -14.65 -5.00 -1.36
CA PRO A 92 -13.24 -4.84 -1.02
C PRO A 92 -12.99 -5.16 0.46
N ALA A 93 -11.82 -5.72 0.74
CA ALA A 93 -11.37 -6.12 2.05
C ALA A 93 -9.88 -5.77 2.23
N GLY A 94 -9.40 -6.01 3.45
CA GLY A 94 -7.97 -5.90 3.73
C GLY A 94 -7.38 -4.53 3.45
N VAL A 95 -6.11 -4.53 3.02
CA VAL A 95 -5.33 -3.32 2.77
C VAL A 95 -5.92 -2.44 1.65
N SER A 96 -6.70 -3.03 0.74
CA SER A 96 -7.31 -2.29 -0.36
C SER A 96 -8.33 -1.25 0.11
N LEU A 97 -8.98 -1.46 1.26
CA LEU A 97 -9.89 -0.46 1.84
C LEU A 97 -9.18 0.86 2.20
N ALA A 98 -7.91 0.79 2.62
CA ALA A 98 -7.11 1.99 2.89
C ALA A 98 -6.78 2.77 1.61
N CYS A 99 -6.54 2.06 0.50
CA CYS A 99 -6.34 2.71 -0.79
C CYS A 99 -7.64 3.36 -1.27
N LEU A 100 -8.74 2.61 -1.17
CA LEU A 100 -10.04 3.05 -1.68
C LEU A 100 -10.63 4.21 -0.90
N SER A 101 -10.33 4.38 0.39
CA SER A 101 -10.78 5.57 1.13
C SER A 101 -10.22 6.89 0.59
N CYS A 102 -9.19 6.86 -0.26
CA CYS A 102 -8.76 8.04 -1.01
C CYS A 102 -9.10 7.94 -2.51
N HIS A 103 -9.03 6.74 -3.08
CA HIS A 103 -9.11 6.55 -4.54
C HIS A 103 -10.51 6.26 -5.07
N ASP A 104 -11.50 5.93 -4.24
CA ASP A 104 -12.86 5.66 -4.70
C ASP A 104 -13.68 6.94 -4.96
N GLY A 105 -13.16 8.09 -4.55
CA GLY A 105 -13.80 9.41 -4.75
C GLY A 105 -15.04 9.67 -3.89
N THR A 106 -15.30 8.84 -2.88
CA THR A 106 -16.48 8.94 -2.00
C THR A 106 -16.16 9.61 -0.67
N VAL A 107 -14.93 9.48 -0.19
CA VAL A 107 -14.39 10.20 0.96
C VAL A 107 -13.39 11.22 0.45
N ALA A 108 -13.45 12.44 0.99
CA ALA A 108 -12.49 13.46 0.61
C ALA A 108 -11.10 13.13 1.16
N ALA A 109 -10.06 13.30 0.33
CA ALA A 109 -8.67 12.96 0.64
C ALA A 109 -8.06 13.82 1.78
N ASP A 110 -8.76 14.87 2.21
CA ASP A 110 -8.40 15.70 3.35
C ASP A 110 -9.16 15.32 4.64
N GLN A 111 -9.92 14.22 4.64
CA GLN A 111 -10.62 13.70 5.82
C GLN A 111 -9.70 12.80 6.67
N LEU A 112 -8.70 13.41 7.28
CA LEU A 112 -7.85 12.74 8.27
C LEU A 112 -8.57 12.63 9.61
N LEU A 113 -8.31 11.56 10.35
CA LEU A 113 -8.83 11.39 11.72
C LEU A 113 -8.09 12.30 12.72
N ASN A 114 -6.76 12.41 12.54
CA ASN A 114 -5.88 13.27 13.30
C ASN A 114 -5.09 14.15 12.34
N PHE A 115 -5.28 15.47 12.44
CA PHE A 115 -4.55 16.40 11.60
C PHE A 115 -3.14 16.63 12.16
N PRO A 116 -2.11 16.58 11.30
CA PRO A 116 -0.78 16.95 11.72
C PRO A 116 -0.67 18.44 12.05
N SER A 117 0.40 18.82 12.76
CA SER A 117 0.52 20.17 13.30
C SER A 117 0.49 21.24 12.20
N GLY A 118 -0.35 22.26 12.39
CA GLY A 118 -0.48 23.38 11.45
C GLY A 118 -1.40 23.09 10.26
N VAL A 119 -1.98 21.90 10.15
CA VAL A 119 -3.01 21.57 9.16
C VAL A 119 -4.39 21.71 9.79
N ASN A 120 -5.28 22.46 9.15
CA ASN A 120 -6.69 22.53 9.55
C ASN A 120 -7.54 21.69 8.58
N ALA A 121 -8.59 21.07 9.09
CA ALA A 121 -9.51 20.21 8.35
C ALA A 121 -10.26 20.92 7.21
N GLY A 122 -10.71 20.13 6.22
CA GLY A 122 -12.01 20.30 5.58
C GLY A 122 -12.12 21.36 4.48
N GLN A 123 -11.41 21.16 3.38
CA GLN A 123 -11.75 21.74 2.08
C GLN A 123 -12.72 20.86 1.28
N GLY A 124 -12.87 19.57 1.63
CA GLY A 124 -13.75 18.63 0.93
C GLY A 124 -13.18 18.23 -0.43
N ILE A 125 -11.89 17.88 -0.44
CA ILE A 125 -11.17 17.55 -1.68
C ILE A 125 -11.34 16.08 -2.00
N PHE A 126 -12.28 15.77 -2.90
CA PHE A 126 -12.59 14.39 -3.29
C PHE A 126 -11.60 13.75 -4.27
N SER A 127 -10.69 14.53 -4.87
CA SER A 127 -9.69 13.97 -5.76
C SER A 127 -8.41 14.80 -5.79
N LEU A 128 -7.28 14.09 -5.67
CA LEU A 128 -5.92 14.61 -5.87
C LEU A 128 -5.33 14.17 -7.20
N GLY A 129 -6.18 13.61 -8.08
CA GLY A 129 -5.80 12.82 -9.26
C GLY A 129 -6.33 11.39 -9.17
N ASN A 130 -6.50 10.75 -10.33
CA ASN A 130 -6.85 9.33 -10.54
C ASN A 130 -7.76 8.70 -9.46
N SER A 131 -9.08 8.85 -9.64
CA SER A 131 -10.08 8.11 -8.89
C SER A 131 -10.51 6.86 -9.67
N LEU A 132 -10.57 5.72 -8.98
CA LEU A 132 -11.10 4.46 -9.50
C LEU A 132 -12.64 4.43 -9.48
N GLY A 133 -13.25 5.25 -8.61
CA GLY A 133 -14.68 5.18 -8.36
C GLY A 133 -15.05 3.92 -7.56
N THR A 134 -16.33 3.57 -7.62
CA THR A 134 -16.88 2.39 -6.93
C THR A 134 -17.18 1.22 -7.88
N ASP A 135 -16.94 1.40 -9.18
CA ASP A 135 -17.05 0.32 -10.16
C ASP A 135 -15.66 -0.24 -10.47
N LEU A 136 -15.34 -1.39 -9.86
CA LEU A 136 -14.07 -2.10 -10.02
C LEU A 136 -14.20 -3.25 -11.03
N SER A 137 -15.29 -3.30 -11.80
CA SER A 137 -15.57 -4.42 -12.69
C SER A 137 -14.61 -4.53 -13.88
N ASN A 138 -13.92 -3.44 -14.21
CA ASN A 138 -12.93 -3.34 -15.28
C ASN A 138 -11.48 -3.29 -14.77
N ASP A 139 -11.27 -3.37 -13.45
CA ASP A 139 -9.95 -3.37 -12.84
C ASP A 139 -9.40 -4.78 -12.63
N HIS A 140 -8.10 -4.90 -12.33
CA HIS A 140 -7.55 -6.17 -11.90
C HIS A 140 -8.17 -6.58 -10.56
N PRO A 141 -8.63 -7.85 -10.41
CA PRO A 141 -9.29 -8.30 -9.19
C PRO A 141 -8.50 -8.01 -7.92
N ILE A 142 -9.20 -7.45 -6.93
CA ILE A 142 -8.78 -7.35 -5.53
C ILE A 142 -9.76 -8.11 -4.65
N SER A 143 -9.36 -8.42 -3.42
CA SER A 143 -10.12 -9.30 -2.52
C SER A 143 -10.47 -10.65 -3.18
N LEU A 144 -9.56 -11.10 -4.04
CA LEU A 144 -9.58 -12.39 -4.70
C LEU A 144 -8.80 -13.40 -3.86
N THR A 145 -9.41 -14.54 -3.54
CA THR A 145 -8.71 -15.67 -2.92
C THR A 145 -7.91 -16.42 -3.98
N TYR A 146 -6.60 -16.29 -3.92
CA TYR A 146 -5.65 -16.88 -4.84
C TYR A 146 -5.52 -18.38 -4.59
N ASN A 147 -6.06 -19.18 -5.51
CA ASN A 147 -6.00 -20.63 -5.45
C ASN A 147 -5.64 -21.22 -6.80
N ALA A 148 -4.34 -21.33 -7.07
CA ALA A 148 -3.81 -21.93 -8.30
C ALA A 148 -4.18 -23.41 -8.50
N ALA A 149 -4.80 -24.09 -7.51
CA ALA A 149 -5.35 -25.43 -7.73
C ALA A 149 -6.69 -25.42 -8.48
N GLN A 150 -7.35 -24.26 -8.58
CA GLN A 150 -8.58 -24.10 -9.37
C GLN A 150 -8.30 -23.82 -10.85
N ASP A 151 -7.12 -23.29 -11.17
CA ASP A 151 -6.74 -22.90 -12.52
C ASP A 151 -5.25 -23.15 -12.77
N VAL A 152 -4.96 -24.02 -13.74
CA VAL A 152 -3.60 -24.45 -14.11
C VAL A 152 -2.78 -23.36 -14.78
N ASP A 153 -3.43 -22.29 -15.26
CA ASP A 153 -2.78 -21.14 -15.88
C ASP A 153 -2.24 -20.14 -14.82
N PHE A 154 -2.21 -20.54 -13.55
CA PHE A 154 -1.67 -19.74 -12.44
C PHE A 154 -0.49 -20.41 -11.74
N VAL A 155 0.49 -19.59 -11.36
CA VAL A 155 1.67 -20.02 -10.61
C VAL A 155 1.31 -20.29 -9.15
N ALA A 156 1.60 -21.47 -8.63
CA ALA A 156 1.32 -21.80 -7.24
C ALA A 156 2.08 -20.87 -6.25
N PRO A 157 1.42 -20.36 -5.19
CA PRO A 157 2.07 -19.51 -4.22
C PRO A 157 3.01 -20.32 -3.32
N VAL A 158 4.10 -19.70 -2.88
CA VAL A 158 5.05 -20.23 -1.89
C VAL A 158 5.21 -19.21 -0.79
N ASN A 159 4.99 -19.62 0.47
CA ASN A 159 5.08 -18.73 1.64
C ASN A 159 4.24 -17.45 1.50
N SER A 160 2.99 -17.58 1.05
CA SER A 160 2.07 -16.45 0.81
C SER A 160 2.58 -15.44 -0.21
N GLN A 161 3.40 -15.88 -1.15
CA GLN A 161 3.92 -15.04 -2.24
C GLN A 161 3.84 -15.77 -3.57
N VAL A 162 3.68 -15.01 -4.64
CA VAL A 162 3.77 -15.50 -6.01
C VAL A 162 4.91 -14.74 -6.70
N ASN A 163 6.04 -15.42 -6.94
CA ASN A 163 7.23 -14.80 -7.55
C ASN A 163 7.66 -13.46 -6.89
N GLY A 164 7.56 -13.38 -5.56
CA GLY A 164 7.91 -12.19 -4.77
C GLY A 164 6.78 -11.18 -4.55
N LEU A 165 5.61 -11.37 -5.18
CA LEU A 165 4.41 -10.58 -4.91
C LEU A 165 3.70 -11.12 -3.67
N GLN A 166 3.49 -10.26 -2.67
CA GLN A 166 2.89 -10.63 -1.39
C GLN A 166 1.37 -10.80 -1.51
N LEU A 167 0.85 -11.94 -1.03
CA LEU A 167 -0.57 -12.14 -0.80
C LEU A 167 -0.94 -11.70 0.62
N PHE A 168 -2.13 -11.15 0.78
CA PHE A 168 -2.63 -10.54 2.02
C PHE A 168 -3.70 -11.42 2.66
N GLY A 169 -4.35 -10.90 3.71
CA GLY A 169 -5.37 -11.59 4.48
C GLY A 169 -4.78 -12.57 5.50
N ALA A 170 -5.62 -13.04 6.41
CA ALA A 170 -5.20 -13.95 7.48
C ALA A 170 -4.67 -15.30 6.96
N GLY A 171 -5.16 -15.75 5.80
CA GLY A 171 -4.68 -16.94 5.11
C GLY A 171 -3.40 -16.71 4.29
N GLY A 172 -2.99 -15.45 4.07
CA GLY A 172 -1.88 -15.11 3.19
C GLY A 172 -2.12 -15.58 1.76
N ASP A 173 -3.37 -15.47 1.30
CA ASP A 173 -3.88 -15.99 0.04
C ASP A 173 -4.75 -14.97 -0.71
N GLN A 174 -4.86 -13.72 -0.24
CA GLN A 174 -5.67 -12.70 -0.91
C GLN A 174 -4.82 -11.83 -1.85
N VAL A 175 -5.25 -11.67 -3.09
CA VAL A 175 -4.75 -10.62 -3.98
C VAL A 175 -5.41 -9.31 -3.59
N GLU A 176 -4.60 -8.33 -3.23
CA GLU A 176 -5.04 -6.97 -2.86
C GLU A 176 -4.23 -5.93 -3.61
N CYS A 177 -4.60 -4.64 -3.52
CA CYS A 177 -3.81 -3.53 -4.11
C CYS A 177 -2.34 -3.63 -3.70
N GLY A 178 -2.09 -3.95 -2.43
CA GLY A 178 -0.77 -4.12 -1.85
C GLY A 178 0.06 -5.28 -2.42
N THR A 179 -0.56 -6.22 -3.16
CA THR A 179 0.16 -7.32 -3.83
C THR A 179 1.05 -6.79 -4.93
N CYS A 180 0.53 -5.84 -5.70
CA CYS A 180 1.25 -5.20 -6.81
C CYS A 180 1.93 -3.90 -6.37
N HIS A 181 1.30 -3.14 -5.47
CA HIS A 181 1.80 -1.84 -5.03
C HIS A 181 2.48 -1.88 -3.65
N SER A 182 3.58 -1.16 -3.50
CA SER A 182 4.28 -0.91 -2.24
C SER A 182 4.33 0.60 -1.99
N VAL A 183 3.37 1.12 -1.22
CA VAL A 183 3.22 2.56 -0.97
C VAL A 183 4.43 3.21 -0.29
N HIS A 184 5.36 2.43 0.23
CA HIS A 184 6.59 2.90 0.89
C HIS A 184 7.84 2.79 0.00
N ASP A 185 7.69 2.30 -1.24
CA ASP A 185 8.80 2.09 -2.18
C ASP A 185 8.37 2.46 -3.60
N ASN A 186 8.84 3.61 -4.09
CA ASN A 186 8.59 4.08 -5.44
C ASN A 186 9.73 3.75 -6.43
N THR A 187 10.58 2.75 -6.13
CA THR A 187 11.69 2.36 -7.01
C THR A 187 11.20 1.97 -8.41
N ASN A 188 10.04 1.31 -8.52
CA ASN A 188 9.38 1.04 -9.79
C ASN A 188 8.09 1.85 -9.88
N GLU A 189 8.09 2.98 -10.58
CA GLU A 189 6.89 3.82 -10.66
C GLU A 189 5.73 3.14 -11.44
N PRO A 190 4.46 3.32 -11.02
CA PRO A 190 4.02 3.99 -9.80
C PRO A 190 3.89 3.00 -8.62
N PHE A 191 4.89 2.97 -7.73
CA PHE A 191 4.94 2.09 -6.55
C PHE A 191 4.80 0.59 -6.79
N LEU A 192 5.17 0.07 -7.96
CA LEU A 192 5.12 -1.35 -8.24
C LEU A 192 6.20 -2.10 -7.45
N ARG A 193 5.86 -3.28 -6.90
CA ARG A 193 6.83 -4.17 -6.23
C ARG A 193 7.91 -4.71 -7.17
N MET A 194 7.67 -4.66 -8.47
CA MET A 194 8.61 -5.04 -9.52
C MET A 194 8.35 -4.24 -10.79
N SER A 195 9.35 -4.14 -11.66
CA SER A 195 9.18 -3.55 -12.99
C SER A 195 8.13 -4.34 -13.79
N ASN A 196 7.24 -3.63 -14.48
CA ASN A 196 6.29 -4.24 -15.42
C ASN A 196 6.83 -4.31 -16.87
N ALA A 197 8.15 -4.17 -17.06
CA ALA A 197 8.76 -4.35 -18.38
C ALA A 197 8.43 -5.74 -18.95
N GLY A 198 7.91 -5.79 -20.18
CA GLY A 198 7.51 -7.05 -20.81
C GLY A 198 6.36 -7.78 -20.09
N SER A 199 5.51 -7.05 -19.36
CA SER A 199 4.39 -7.62 -18.57
C SER A 199 4.84 -8.51 -17.42
N ALA A 200 6.06 -8.30 -16.90
CA ALA A 200 6.63 -9.15 -15.86
C ALA A 200 5.77 -9.22 -14.59
N LEU A 201 4.99 -8.18 -14.25
CA LEU A 201 4.06 -8.22 -13.13
C LEU A 201 2.92 -9.21 -13.38
N CYS A 202 2.35 -9.21 -14.59
CA CYS A 202 1.28 -10.13 -14.97
C CYS A 202 1.80 -11.57 -15.03
N LEU A 203 2.97 -11.76 -15.64
CA LEU A 203 3.61 -13.06 -15.80
C LEU A 203 4.19 -13.62 -14.49
N ALA A 204 4.20 -12.83 -13.41
CA ALA A 204 4.48 -13.35 -12.08
C ALA A 204 3.42 -14.37 -11.65
N CYS A 205 2.15 -14.12 -11.96
CA CYS A 205 1.03 -14.96 -11.54
C CYS A 205 0.45 -15.80 -12.68
N HIS A 206 0.45 -15.30 -13.91
CA HIS A 206 -0.20 -15.95 -15.04
C HIS A 206 0.80 -16.69 -15.92
N VAL A 207 0.53 -17.98 -16.16
CA VAL A 207 1.21 -18.81 -17.14
C VAL A 207 0.53 -18.56 -18.50
N LYS A 208 1.29 -18.08 -19.49
CA LYS A 208 0.81 -17.81 -20.84
C LYS A 208 1.64 -18.54 -21.90
#